data_AF-A0A1C3EFF5-F1
#
_entry.id   AF-A0A1C3EFF5-F1
#
_cell.length_a   1.000
_cell.length_b   1.000
_cell.length_c   1.000
_cell.angle_alpha   90.00
_cell.angle_beta   90.00
_cell.angle_gamma   90.00
#
_symmetry.space_group_name_H-M   'P 1'
#
loop_
_entity.id
_entity.type
_entity.pdbx_description
1 polymer ?
#
loop_
_entity_poly.entity_id
_entity_poly.type
_entity_poly.pdbx_seq_one_letter_code
_entity_poly.pdbx_strand_id
1 'polypeptide(L)'
;MQIFKALWDDCQGAVLSAELVLLGTVGVLGTVVGLNAATNAINAEMVELAEAFRSLDQSYVVRGHQSCGAWTAGSYYRQTHVEESVASICANGEIDRDVLEEQIRSQRGEPVPAEEPAPPEEMTPEMGQGTALPQNEIRISPRDA
;
A
#
# COMPACT_ATOMS: atom_id res chain seq x y z
N MET A 1 41.53 -52.82 -25.48
CA MET A 1 40.75 -51.81 -24.73
C MET A 1 40.08 -50.83 -25.69
N GLN A 2 39.04 -51.28 -26.42
CA GLN A 2 38.30 -50.41 -27.35
C GLN A 2 37.19 -49.64 -26.62
N ILE A 3 36.48 -50.31 -25.69
CA ILE A 3 35.41 -49.73 -24.87
C ILE A 3 35.86 -48.57 -23.98
N PHE A 4 37.01 -48.70 -23.31
CA PHE A 4 37.54 -47.61 -22.47
C PHE A 4 37.96 -46.37 -23.28
N LYS A 5 38.35 -46.54 -24.55
CA LYS A 5 38.72 -45.44 -25.43
C LYS A 5 37.47 -44.73 -25.98
N ALA A 6 36.44 -45.49 -26.31
CA ALA A 6 35.13 -44.97 -26.69
C ALA A 6 34.46 -44.17 -25.55
N LEU A 7 34.52 -44.66 -24.31
CA LEU A 7 34.02 -43.94 -23.13
C LEU A 7 34.78 -42.63 -22.86
N TRP A 8 36.09 -42.60 -23.13
CA TRP A 8 36.91 -41.40 -22.93
C TRP A 8 36.64 -40.32 -23.97
N ASP A 9 36.36 -40.70 -25.23
CA ASP A 9 35.99 -39.76 -26.29
C ASP A 9 34.54 -39.24 -26.14
N ASP A 10 33.64 -40.03 -25.52
CA ASP A 10 32.23 -39.65 -25.26
C ASP A 10 32.08 -38.57 -24.17
N CYS A 11 33.08 -38.41 -23.28
CA CYS A 11 33.09 -37.38 -22.26
C CYS A 11 33.13 -35.94 -22.83
N GLN A 12 33.62 -35.74 -24.06
CA GLN A 12 33.63 -34.41 -24.67
C GLN A 12 32.20 -33.84 -24.85
N GLY A 13 31.22 -34.69 -25.17
CA GLY A 13 29.81 -34.29 -25.24
C GLY A 13 29.16 -34.05 -23.87
N ALA A 14 29.61 -34.78 -22.86
CA ALA A 14 29.15 -34.62 -21.47
C ALA A 14 29.62 -33.29 -20.85
N VAL A 15 30.86 -32.87 -21.11
CA VAL A 15 31.40 -31.58 -20.63
C VAL A 15 30.68 -30.40 -21.28
N LEU A 16 30.43 -30.45 -22.59
CA LEU A 16 29.69 -29.40 -23.30
C LEU A 16 28.24 -29.29 -22.80
N SER A 17 27.60 -30.41 -22.48
CA SER A 17 26.25 -30.43 -21.91
C SER A 17 26.22 -29.85 -20.49
N ALA A 18 27.24 -30.13 -19.68
CA ALA A 18 27.36 -29.55 -18.34
C ALA A 18 27.56 -28.03 -18.38
N GLU A 19 28.36 -27.53 -19.32
CA GLU A 19 28.56 -26.09 -19.53
C GLU A 19 27.28 -25.39 -19.99
N LEU A 20 26.53 -26.00 -20.91
CA LEU A 20 25.25 -25.45 -21.38
C LEU A 20 24.20 -25.41 -20.27
N VAL A 21 24.16 -26.42 -19.40
CA VAL A 21 23.27 -26.42 -18.22
C VAL A 21 23.68 -25.32 -17.22
N LEU A 22 24.98 -25.12 -16.99
CA LEU A 22 25.47 -24.06 -16.11
C LEU A 22 25.15 -22.67 -16.68
N LEU A 23 25.43 -22.42 -17.95
CA LEU A 23 25.08 -21.16 -18.62
C LEU A 23 23.56 -20.94 -18.69
N GLY A 24 22.80 -22.00 -18.94
CA GLY A 24 21.33 -21.95 -18.96
C GLY A 24 20.75 -21.59 -17.60
N THR A 25 21.25 -22.19 -16.52
CA THR A 25 20.79 -21.88 -15.16
C THR A 25 21.14 -20.46 -14.74
N VAL A 26 22.37 -19.99 -15.00
CA VAL A 26 22.76 -18.60 -14.75
C VAL A 26 21.94 -17.63 -15.62
N GLY A 27 21.66 -17.97 -16.87
CA GLY A 27 20.81 -17.19 -17.76
C GLY A 27 19.37 -17.08 -17.27
N VAL A 28 18.77 -18.18 -16.82
CA VAL A 28 17.40 -18.17 -16.25
C VAL A 28 17.37 -17.33 -14.97
N LEU A 29 18.34 -17.50 -14.06
CA LEU A 29 18.39 -16.68 -12.84
C LEU A 29 18.57 -15.18 -13.15
N GLY A 30 19.45 -14.85 -14.10
CA GLY A 30 19.69 -13.48 -14.54
C GLY A 30 18.45 -12.83 -15.16
N THR A 31 17.74 -13.56 -16.02
CA THR A 31 16.51 -13.06 -16.66
C THR A 31 15.36 -12.91 -15.67
N VAL A 32 15.18 -13.84 -14.73
CA VAL A 32 14.14 -13.73 -13.69
C VAL A 32 14.38 -12.51 -12.80
N VAL A 33 15.59 -12.33 -12.27
CA VAL A 33 15.92 -11.18 -11.42
C VAL A 33 15.87 -9.88 -12.21
N GLY A 34 16.41 -9.87 -13.43
CA GLY A 34 16.40 -8.70 -14.31
C GLY A 34 14.99 -8.26 -14.70
N LEU A 35 14.10 -9.21 -15.05
CA LEU A 35 12.71 -8.91 -15.36
C LEU A 35 11.96 -8.39 -14.12
N ASN A 36 12.18 -9.01 -12.96
CA ASN A 36 11.57 -8.54 -11.71
C ASN A 36 12.00 -7.10 -11.40
N ALA A 37 13.29 -6.78 -11.50
CA ALA A 37 13.79 -5.42 -11.32
C ALA A 37 13.18 -4.43 -12.32
N ALA A 38 13.07 -4.80 -13.60
CA ALA A 38 12.46 -3.96 -14.62
C ALA A 38 10.97 -3.69 -14.34
N THR A 39 10.20 -4.73 -13.96
CA THR A 39 8.79 -4.58 -13.60
C THR A 39 8.61 -3.66 -12.39
N ASN A 40 9.44 -3.82 -11.36
CA ASN A 40 9.35 -2.97 -10.17
C ASN A 40 9.70 -1.51 -10.48
N ALA A 41 10.73 -1.28 -11.29
CA ALA A 41 11.10 0.07 -11.73
C ALA A 41 9.97 0.73 -12.51
N ILE A 42 9.40 0.04 -13.51
CA ILE A 42 8.30 0.58 -14.31
C ILE A 42 7.08 0.89 -13.44
N ASN A 43 6.73 0.00 -12.51
CA ASN A 43 5.61 0.23 -11.60
C ASN A 43 5.83 1.45 -10.71
N ALA A 44 7.04 1.62 -10.16
CA ALA A 44 7.40 2.78 -9.34
C ALA A 44 7.25 4.09 -10.15
N GLU A 45 7.81 4.13 -11.36
CA GLU A 45 7.71 5.29 -12.25
C GLU A 45 6.25 5.59 -12.66
N MET A 46 5.40 4.57 -12.81
CA MET A 46 3.98 4.77 -13.10
C MET A 46 3.22 5.35 -11.91
N VAL A 47 3.60 4.99 -10.67
CA VAL A 47 3.04 5.61 -9.47
C VAL A 47 3.45 7.08 -9.41
N GLU A 48 4.74 7.38 -9.61
CA GLU A 48 5.23 8.76 -9.64
C GLU A 48 4.59 9.59 -10.75
N LEU A 49 4.39 9.01 -11.94
CA LEU A 49 3.65 9.64 -13.03
C LEU A 49 2.19 9.95 -12.62
N ALA A 50 1.51 9.02 -11.96
CA ALA A 50 0.13 9.22 -11.50
C ALA A 50 0.04 10.33 -10.45
N GLU A 51 1.01 10.40 -9.52
CA GLU A 51 1.12 11.48 -8.55
C GLU A 51 1.37 12.83 -9.23
N ALA A 52 2.25 12.87 -10.24
CA ALA A 52 2.51 14.07 -11.02
C ALA A 52 1.24 14.57 -11.73
N PHE A 53 0.44 13.69 -12.35
CA PHE A 53 -0.85 14.08 -12.93
C PHE A 53 -1.83 14.60 -11.90
N ARG A 54 -1.88 14.01 -10.71
CA ARG A 54 -2.75 14.46 -9.60
C ARG A 54 -2.30 15.79 -9.00
N SER A 55 -1.01 16.11 -9.10
CA SER A 55 -0.47 17.38 -8.62
C SER A 55 -0.90 18.59 -9.46
N LEU A 56 -1.42 18.35 -10.68
CA LEU A 56 -1.97 19.41 -11.52
C LEU A 56 -3.23 20.01 -10.88
N ASP A 57 -3.34 21.34 -10.96
CA ASP A 57 -4.53 22.04 -10.51
C ASP A 57 -5.68 21.85 -11.50
N GLN A 58 -6.70 21.08 -11.10
CA GLN A 58 -7.93 20.85 -11.89
C GLN A 58 -9.05 21.83 -11.51
N SER A 59 -8.74 22.90 -10.78
CA SER A 59 -9.69 23.95 -10.44
C SER A 59 -10.09 24.76 -11.66
N TYR A 60 -11.36 25.14 -11.74
CA TYR A 60 -11.85 26.02 -12.81
C TYR A 60 -12.84 27.04 -12.27
N VAL A 61 -12.93 28.18 -12.95
CA VAL A 61 -13.96 29.19 -12.70
C VAL A 61 -14.55 29.68 -14.03
N VAL A 62 -15.86 29.54 -14.18
CA VAL A 62 -16.66 30.11 -15.26
C VAL A 62 -17.53 31.19 -14.65
N ARG A 63 -17.27 32.45 -15.01
CA ARG A 63 -18.03 33.57 -14.48
C ARG A 63 -19.41 33.63 -15.13
N GLY A 64 -20.43 33.90 -14.31
CA GLY A 64 -21.75 34.23 -14.82
C GLY A 64 -21.74 35.56 -15.57
N HIS A 65 -22.64 35.71 -16.53
CA HIS A 65 -22.78 36.92 -17.33
C HIS A 65 -24.18 37.50 -17.14
N GLN A 66 -24.27 38.83 -17.01
CA GLN A 66 -25.54 39.54 -16.90
C GLN A 66 -25.60 40.62 -17.97
N SER A 67 -26.71 40.70 -18.70
CA SER A 67 -26.96 41.75 -19.69
C SER A 67 -28.45 41.96 -19.92
N CYS A 68 -28.88 43.21 -20.06
CA CYS A 68 -30.26 43.61 -20.40
C CYS A 68 -31.37 42.88 -19.59
N GLY A 69 -31.16 42.67 -18.30
CA GLY A 69 -32.13 42.00 -17.43
C GLY A 69 -32.12 40.46 -17.48
N ALA A 70 -31.31 39.87 -18.36
CA ALA A 70 -31.01 38.43 -18.37
C ALA A 70 -29.75 38.13 -17.56
N TRP A 71 -29.72 36.97 -16.91
CA TRP A 71 -28.56 36.48 -16.16
C TRP A 71 -28.30 35.01 -16.46
N THR A 72 -27.04 34.66 -16.62
CA THR A 72 -26.54 33.28 -16.67
C THR A 72 -25.68 33.03 -15.44
N ALA A 73 -26.03 31.98 -14.69
CA ALA A 73 -25.23 31.54 -13.55
C ALA A 73 -23.83 31.11 -14.01
N GLY A 74 -22.82 31.45 -13.20
CA GLY A 74 -21.48 30.88 -13.36
C GLY A 74 -21.39 29.50 -12.74
N SER A 75 -20.24 28.84 -12.92
CA SER A 75 -19.88 27.61 -12.21
C SER A 75 -18.42 27.66 -11.81
N TYR A 76 -18.07 26.99 -10.72
CA TYR A 76 -16.67 26.84 -10.35
C TYR A 76 -16.47 25.52 -9.63
N TYR A 77 -15.26 25.01 -9.73
CA TYR A 77 -14.79 23.89 -8.95
C TYR A 77 -13.41 24.23 -8.41
N ARG A 78 -13.18 23.95 -7.13
CA ARG A 78 -11.87 24.08 -6.51
C ARG A 78 -11.42 22.69 -6.11
N GLN A 79 -10.30 22.27 -6.67
CA GLN A 79 -9.68 21.01 -6.29
C GLN A 79 -9.12 21.12 -4.87
N THR A 80 -9.29 20.05 -4.10
CA THR A 80 -8.67 19.88 -2.77
C THR A 80 -7.14 19.90 -2.89
N HIS A 81 -6.43 20.29 -1.83
CA HIS A 81 -4.98 20.30 -1.81
C HIS A 81 -4.41 18.90 -2.14
N VAL A 82 -3.31 18.88 -2.89
CA VAL A 82 -2.67 17.64 -3.38
C VAL A 82 -2.36 16.68 -2.23
N GLU A 83 -1.85 17.20 -1.11
CA GLU A 83 -1.48 16.41 0.08
C GLU A 83 -2.68 15.67 0.69
N GLU A 84 -3.80 16.36 0.90
CA GLU A 84 -5.04 15.77 1.39
C GLU A 84 -5.61 14.75 0.39
N SER A 85 -5.49 15.07 -0.90
CA SER A 85 -5.92 14.24 -2.01
C SER A 85 -5.13 12.93 -2.05
N VAL A 86 -3.82 12.95 -1.87
CA VAL A 86 -2.95 11.76 -1.84
C VAL A 86 -3.19 10.97 -0.56
N ALA A 87 -3.26 11.63 0.60
CA ALA A 87 -3.51 10.99 1.89
C ALA A 87 -4.84 10.20 1.90
N SER A 88 -5.89 10.73 1.27
CA SER A 88 -7.17 10.03 1.14
C SER A 88 -7.08 8.73 0.35
N ILE A 89 -6.16 8.62 -0.63
CA ILE A 89 -5.97 7.39 -1.42
C ILE A 89 -5.13 6.38 -0.65
N CYS A 90 -4.06 6.80 0.02
CA CYS A 90 -3.24 5.90 0.85
C CYS A 90 -4.07 5.25 1.95
N ALA A 91 -4.94 6.02 2.61
CA ALA A 91 -5.87 5.52 3.62
C ALA A 91 -6.91 4.53 3.06
N ASN A 92 -7.24 4.63 1.77
CA ASN A 92 -8.19 3.73 1.10
C ASN A 92 -7.52 2.53 0.41
N GLY A 93 -6.20 2.59 0.19
CA GLY A 93 -5.40 1.54 -0.46
C GLY A 93 -4.87 0.49 0.50
N GLU A 94 -4.80 0.83 1.80
CA GLU A 94 -4.46 -0.12 2.85
C GLU A 94 -5.73 -0.91 3.23
N ILE A 95 -6.12 -1.82 2.35
CA ILE A 95 -6.91 -2.96 2.80
C ILE A 95 -5.95 -3.80 3.63
N ASP A 96 -5.89 -3.48 4.92
CA ASP A 96 -5.22 -4.29 5.90
C ASP A 96 -5.75 -5.73 5.75
N ARG A 97 -4.82 -6.66 5.50
CA ARG A 97 -5.12 -8.08 5.32
C ARG A 97 -5.89 -8.59 6.53
N ASP A 98 -5.57 -8.10 7.71
CA ASP A 98 -6.21 -8.48 8.96
C ASP A 98 -7.65 -7.94 9.02
N VAL A 99 -7.90 -6.72 8.54
CA VAL A 99 -9.25 -6.12 8.44
C VAL A 99 -10.11 -6.83 7.38
N LEU A 100 -9.52 -7.19 6.24
CA LEU A 100 -10.22 -7.96 5.21
C LEU A 100 -10.54 -9.38 5.69
N GLU A 101 -9.60 -10.04 6.36
CA GLU A 101 -9.82 -11.35 6.95
C GLU A 101 -10.86 -11.30 8.08
N GLU A 102 -10.90 -10.24 8.87
CA GLU A 102 -11.94 -10.00 9.87
C GLU A 102 -13.31 -9.76 9.21
N GLN A 103 -13.38 -8.96 8.14
CA GLN A 103 -14.62 -8.76 7.37
C GLN A 103 -15.12 -10.06 6.73
N ILE A 104 -14.23 -10.91 6.21
CA ILE A 104 -14.57 -12.23 5.69
C ILE A 104 -15.04 -13.16 6.81
N ARG A 105 -14.38 -13.14 7.98
CA ARG A 105 -14.75 -13.94 9.16
C ARG A 105 -16.11 -13.55 9.72
N SER A 106 -16.39 -12.25 9.79
CA SER A 106 -17.68 -11.69 10.20
C SER A 106 -18.80 -12.07 9.22
N GLN A 107 -18.54 -12.03 7.91
CA GLN A 107 -19.51 -12.48 6.90
C GLN A 107 -19.73 -14.01 6.93
N ARG A 108 -18.71 -14.80 7.30
CA ARG A 108 -18.83 -16.27 7.49
C ARG A 108 -19.41 -16.68 8.85
N GLY A 109 -19.56 -15.75 9.79
CA GLY A 109 -20.11 -16.03 11.13
C GLY A 109 -19.25 -16.97 11.99
N GLU A 110 -17.94 -17.05 11.73
CA GLU A 110 -17.02 -17.90 12.50
C GLU A 110 -16.68 -17.24 13.85
N PRO A 111 -16.81 -17.96 14.99
CA PRO A 111 -16.52 -17.39 16.30
C PRO A 111 -15.03 -17.10 16.47
N VAL A 112 -14.73 -15.93 17.04
CA VAL A 112 -13.35 -15.52 17.38
C VAL A 112 -12.78 -16.50 18.42
N PRO A 113 -11.57 -17.05 18.23
CA PRO A 113 -10.91 -17.88 19.24
C PRO A 113 -10.73 -17.08 20.54
N ALA A 114 -11.10 -17.66 21.67
CA ALA A 114 -10.99 -17.02 22.97
C ALA A 114 -9.53 -16.63 23.26
N GLU A 115 -9.29 -15.35 23.51
CA GLU A 115 -8.01 -14.82 23.98
C GLU A 115 -7.70 -15.43 25.36
N GLU A 116 -6.58 -16.15 25.46
CA GLU A 116 -6.11 -16.73 26.71
C GLU A 116 -5.72 -15.57 27.66
N PRO A 117 -6.24 -15.51 28.89
CA PRO A 117 -6.04 -14.34 29.75
C PRO A 117 -4.56 -14.16 30.07
N ALA A 118 -4.08 -12.93 29.86
CA ALA A 118 -2.72 -12.52 30.17
C ALA A 118 -2.34 -12.88 31.63
N PRO A 119 -1.07 -13.26 31.90
CA PRO A 119 -0.62 -13.62 33.23
C PRO A 119 -0.78 -12.43 34.21
N PRO A 120 -1.11 -12.69 35.48
CA PRO A 120 -1.47 -11.65 36.43
C PRO A 120 -0.31 -10.67 36.68
N GLU A 121 -0.60 -9.38 36.54
CA GLU A 121 0.30 -8.28 36.91
C GLU A 121 0.65 -8.36 38.41
N GLU A 122 1.95 -8.33 38.74
CA GLU A 122 2.42 -8.25 40.12
C GLU A 122 2.03 -6.91 40.75
N MET A 123 1.30 -7.01 41.86
CA MET A 123 0.82 -5.91 42.68
C MET A 123 2.00 -5.18 43.36
N THR A 124 2.35 -4.00 42.85
CA THR A 124 3.25 -3.07 43.56
C THR A 124 2.45 -2.33 44.65
N PRO A 125 3.03 -2.05 45.83
CA PRO A 125 2.27 -1.60 46.99
C PRO A 125 1.79 -0.15 46.83
N GLU A 126 0.49 0.02 47.04
CA GLU A 126 -0.20 1.31 47.00
C GLU A 126 0.33 2.29 48.04
N MET A 127 0.55 3.54 47.62
CA MET A 127 0.85 4.66 48.51
C MET A 127 -0.21 5.75 48.35
N GLY A 128 -1.25 5.66 49.20
CA GLY A 128 -1.96 6.76 49.87
C GLY A 128 -2.36 8.05 49.12
N GLN A 129 -3.64 8.11 48.76
CA GLN A 129 -4.62 9.19 49.00
C GLN A 129 -4.39 10.61 48.43
N GLY A 130 -5.32 11.00 47.55
CA GLY A 130 -5.70 12.39 47.27
C GLY A 130 -7.01 12.44 46.47
N THR A 131 -8.10 12.86 47.12
CA THR A 131 -9.47 12.97 46.59
C THR A 131 -9.70 14.25 45.76
N ALA A 132 -10.80 14.25 44.97
CA ALA A 132 -11.49 15.36 44.25
C ALA A 132 -11.06 15.57 42.77
N LEU A 133 -11.89 15.75 41.72
CA LEU A 133 -13.34 15.89 41.41
C LEU A 133 -13.49 15.67 39.87
N PRO A 134 -14.67 15.35 39.30
CA PRO A 134 -14.83 15.17 37.85
C PRO A 134 -14.73 16.49 37.09
N GLN A 135 -13.85 16.57 36.09
CA GLN A 135 -13.76 17.74 35.22
C GLN A 135 -14.94 17.79 34.25
N ASN A 136 -15.68 18.89 34.40
CA ASN A 136 -16.88 19.30 33.69
C ASN A 136 -16.63 19.54 32.19
N GLU A 137 -17.64 19.23 31.39
CA GLU A 137 -17.71 19.45 29.94
C GLU A 137 -17.43 20.92 29.56
N ILE A 138 -16.64 21.13 28.51
CA ILE A 138 -16.63 22.40 27.77
C ILE A 138 -17.19 22.12 26.37
N ARG A 139 -18.49 22.35 26.23
CA ARG A 139 -19.20 22.48 24.96
C ARG A 139 -18.91 23.87 24.40
N ILE A 140 -18.11 23.97 23.35
CA ILE A 140 -17.91 25.21 22.60
C ILE A 140 -19.13 25.42 21.69
N SER A 141 -19.90 26.49 21.94
CA SER A 141 -21.03 26.89 21.09
C SER A 141 -20.54 27.78 19.95
N PRO A 142 -21.03 27.62 18.70
CA PRO A 142 -20.73 28.54 17.62
C PRO A 142 -21.62 29.78 17.76
N ARG A 143 -21.02 30.97 17.79
CA ARG A 143 -21.72 32.25 17.58
C ARG A 143 -20.86 33.16 16.70
N ASP A 144 -21.40 33.41 15.51
CA ASP A 144 -21.45 34.68 14.79
C ASP A 144 -20.15 35.49 14.64
N ALA A 145 -19.52 35.34 13.47
CA ALA A 145 -18.98 36.44 12.65
C ALA A 145 -18.87 35.98 11.19
#